data_AF-A0A3D6BAM8-F1
#
_entry.id   AF-A0A3D6BAM8-F1
#
_cell.length_a   1.000
_cell.length_b   1.000
_cell.length_c   1.000
_cell.angle_alpha   90.00
_cell.angle_beta   90.00
_cell.angle_gamma   90.00
#
_symmetry.space_group_name_H-M   'P 1'
#
loop_
_entity.id
_entity.type
_entity.pdbx_description
1 polymer ?
#
loop_
_entity_poly.entity_id
_entity_poly.type
_entity_poly.pdbx_seq_one_letter_code
_entity_poly.pdbx_strand_id
1 'polypeptide(L)'
;MRELMLIIHFIGLAMALGTGFANLFLGIAASKLEPAEKGSFMSKTLILGRMGQIGLGLLLLSGFYLATPFWSVLGSMPLFISKLVLVSILVIVVIMISLIASKATKQGNPALLAKIKPLGIITFLLGIAIVMFAVLTFN
;
A
#
# COMPACT_ATOMS: atom_id res chain seq x y z
N MET A 1 20.85 2.06 15.39
CA MET A 1 20.29 1.97 14.02
C MET A 1 18.98 1.20 13.95
N ARG A 2 18.85 0.04 14.65
CA ARG A 2 17.60 -0.75 14.66
C ARG A 2 16.35 0.04 15.05
N GLU A 3 16.37 0.75 16.18
CA GLU A 3 15.21 1.52 16.66
C GLU A 3 14.78 2.62 15.67
N LEU A 4 15.74 3.33 15.09
CA LEU A 4 15.48 4.32 14.04
C LEU A 4 14.78 3.67 12.83
N MET A 5 15.23 2.49 12.42
CA MET A 5 14.62 1.76 11.30
C MET A 5 13.23 1.24 11.64
N LEU A 6 12.96 0.85 12.89
CA LEU A 6 11.61 0.53 13.35
C LEU A 6 10.68 1.75 13.30
N ILE A 7 11.15 2.91 13.73
CA ILE A 7 10.39 4.17 13.63
C ILE A 7 10.06 4.46 12.17
N ILE A 8 11.05 4.41 11.27
CA ILE A 8 10.84 4.61 9.83
C ILE A 8 9.87 3.57 9.25
N HIS A 9 9.97 2.31 9.69
CA HIS A 9 9.09 1.23 9.26
C HIS A 9 7.63 1.49 9.67
N PHE A 10 7.39 1.90 10.91
CA PHE A 10 6.04 2.22 11.39
C PHE A 10 5.48 3.50 10.76
N ILE A 11 6.31 4.51 10.48
CA ILE A 11 5.89 5.68 9.69
C ILE A 11 5.47 5.24 8.28
N GLY A 12 6.30 4.43 7.62
CA GLY A 12 5.98 3.89 6.31
C GLY A 12 4.68 3.10 6.32
N LEU A 13 4.45 2.30 7.36
CA LEU A 13 3.23 1.54 7.57
C LEU A 13 2.02 2.44 7.75
N ALA A 14 2.11 3.43 8.62
CA ALA A 14 1.03 4.39 8.87
C ALA A 14 0.66 5.16 7.59
N MET A 15 1.65 5.58 6.80
CA MET A 15 1.43 6.26 5.52
C MET A 15 0.78 5.32 4.48
N ALA A 16 1.36 4.15 4.24
CA ALA A 16 0.89 3.23 3.20
C ALA A 16 -0.50 2.67 3.50
N LEU A 17 -0.70 2.16 4.71
CA LEU A 17 -1.98 1.60 5.13
C LEU A 17 -3.03 2.72 5.35
N GLY A 18 -2.61 3.86 5.91
CA GLY A 18 -3.45 5.04 6.10
C GLY A 18 -3.99 5.60 4.78
N THR A 19 -3.19 5.62 3.71
CA THR A 19 -3.67 5.92 2.36
C THR A 19 -4.78 4.97 1.93
N GLY A 20 -4.66 3.67 2.21
CA GLY A 20 -5.69 2.67 1.90
C GLY A 20 -7.01 2.96 2.61
N PHE A 21 -6.96 3.23 3.92
CA PHE A 21 -8.12 3.66 4.70
C PHE A 21 -8.72 4.96 4.15
N ALA A 22 -7.90 5.98 3.91
CA ALA A 22 -8.35 7.26 3.37
C ALA A 22 -9.07 7.07 2.02
N ASN A 23 -8.50 6.31 1.09
CA ASN A 23 -9.12 6.04 -0.20
C ASN A 23 -10.45 5.29 -0.09
N LEU A 24 -10.60 4.39 0.88
CA LEU A 24 -11.87 3.71 1.14
C LEU A 24 -12.95 4.72 1.57
N PHE A 25 -12.67 5.53 2.58
CA PHE A 25 -13.63 6.52 3.10
C PHE A 25 -13.92 7.64 2.09
N LEU A 26 -12.91 8.12 1.37
CA LEU A 26 -13.07 9.11 0.31
C LEU A 26 -13.85 8.55 -0.87
N GLY A 27 -13.69 7.27 -1.19
CA GLY A 27 -14.52 6.58 -2.19
C GLY A 27 -16.00 6.53 -1.80
N ILE A 28 -16.30 6.31 -0.52
CA ILE A 28 -17.67 6.35 0.04
C ILE A 28 -18.21 7.78 0.03
N ALA A 29 -17.40 8.79 0.37
CA ALA A 29 -17.80 10.18 0.28
C ALA A 29 -18.10 10.59 -1.17
N ALA A 30 -17.21 10.23 -2.11
CA ALA A 30 -17.36 10.51 -3.53
C ALA A 30 -18.56 9.82 -4.19
N SER A 31 -19.09 8.73 -3.63
CA SER A 31 -20.30 8.09 -4.16
C SER A 31 -21.57 8.84 -3.81
N LYS A 32 -21.52 9.80 -2.88
CA LYS A 32 -22.65 10.65 -2.47
C LYS A 32 -22.65 12.02 -3.14
N LEU A 33 -21.61 12.36 -3.90
CA LEU A 33 -21.49 13.64 -4.61
C LEU A 33 -22.21 13.61 -5.94
N GLU A 34 -22.64 14.80 -6.39
CA GLU A 34 -23.16 14.98 -7.74
C GLU A 34 -22.07 14.67 -8.79
N PRO A 35 -22.43 14.17 -9.99
CA PRO A 35 -21.46 13.80 -11.03
C PRO A 35 -20.50 14.95 -11.41
N ALA A 36 -20.98 16.20 -11.37
CA ALA A 36 -20.19 17.39 -11.69
C ALA A 36 -19.09 17.67 -10.65
N GLU A 37 -19.32 17.37 -9.38
CA GLU A 37 -18.37 17.66 -8.28
C GLU A 37 -17.35 16.54 -8.08
N LYS A 38 -17.74 15.31 -8.44
CA LYS A 38 -16.96 14.09 -8.20
C LYS A 38 -15.56 14.14 -8.84
N GLY A 39 -15.44 14.69 -10.05
CA GLY A 39 -14.15 14.80 -10.74
C GLY A 39 -13.15 15.70 -10.00
N SER A 40 -13.61 16.89 -9.57
CA SER A 40 -12.81 17.84 -8.80
C SER A 40 -12.41 17.29 -7.44
N PHE A 41 -13.36 16.64 -6.75
CA PHE A 41 -13.09 15.96 -5.48
C PHE A 41 -12.00 14.88 -5.64
N MET A 42 -12.17 13.96 -6.60
CA MET A 42 -11.21 12.87 -6.81
C MET A 42 -9.81 13.39 -7.18
N SER A 43 -9.71 14.46 -7.99
CA SER A 43 -8.44 15.11 -8.32
C SER A 43 -7.65 15.54 -7.08
N LYS A 44 -8.31 16.18 -6.10
CA LYS A 44 -7.69 16.62 -4.85
C LYS A 44 -7.19 15.45 -4.00
N THR A 45 -7.83 14.29 -4.10
CA THR A 45 -7.45 13.08 -3.35
C THR A 45 -6.24 12.35 -3.95
N LEU A 46 -5.82 12.65 -5.18
CA LEU A 46 -4.68 11.98 -5.84
C LEU A 46 -3.36 12.11 -5.06
N ILE A 47 -3.21 13.16 -4.24
CA ILE A 47 -2.03 13.36 -3.40
C ILE A 47 -1.83 12.21 -2.38
N LEU A 48 -2.92 11.56 -1.96
CA LEU A 48 -2.86 10.39 -1.07
C LEU A 48 -2.20 9.19 -1.75
N GLY A 49 -2.35 9.05 -3.07
CA GLY A 49 -1.65 8.03 -3.84
C GLY A 49 -0.13 8.18 -3.76
N ARG A 50 0.38 9.41 -3.83
CA ARG A 50 1.82 9.70 -3.65
C ARG A 50 2.27 9.41 -2.22
N MET A 51 1.48 9.79 -1.22
CA MET A 51 1.76 9.48 0.18
C MET A 51 1.89 7.97 0.40
N GLY A 52 0.99 7.17 -0.18
CA GLY A 52 1.02 5.72 -0.08
C GLY A 52 2.26 5.10 -0.73
N GLN A 53 2.68 5.61 -1.90
CA GLN A 53 3.90 5.17 -2.57
C GLN A 53 5.16 5.49 -1.77
N ILE A 54 5.24 6.68 -1.18
CA ILE A 54 6.36 7.07 -0.29
C ILE A 54 6.37 6.15 0.94
N GLY A 55 5.22 5.94 1.57
CA GLY A 55 5.08 5.05 2.72
C GLY A 55 5.52 3.63 2.41
N LEU A 56 5.14 3.09 1.23
CA LEU A 56 5.58 1.77 0.77
C LEU A 56 7.10 1.73 0.58
N GLY A 57 7.70 2.77 -0.01
CA GLY A 57 9.15 2.87 -0.17
C GLY A 57 9.88 2.81 1.18
N LEU A 58 9.40 3.58 2.17
CA LEU A 58 9.94 3.55 3.53
C LEU A 58 9.79 2.17 4.17
N LEU A 59 8.62 1.54 4.04
CA LEU A 59 8.32 0.18 4.53
C LEU A 59 9.29 -0.86 3.97
N LEU A 60 9.54 -0.84 2.66
CA LEU A 60 10.42 -1.81 2.01
C LEU A 60 11.85 -1.62 2.46
N LEU A 61 12.40 -0.40 2.38
CA LEU A 61 13.79 -0.13 2.74
C LEU A 61 14.07 -0.48 4.21
N SER A 62 13.23 0.00 5.11
CA SER A 62 13.36 -0.31 6.54
C SER A 62 13.09 -1.78 6.85
N GLY A 63 12.11 -2.40 6.19
CA GLY A 63 11.74 -3.80 6.39
C GLY A 63 12.85 -4.76 5.98
N PHE A 64 13.49 -4.52 4.83
CA PHE A 64 14.65 -5.30 4.40
C PHE A 64 15.83 -5.16 5.36
N TYR A 65 16.08 -3.95 5.88
CA TYR A 65 17.10 -3.74 6.91
C TYR A 65 16.78 -4.52 8.19
N LEU A 66 15.55 -4.42 8.69
CA LEU A 66 15.12 -5.10 9.92
C LEU A 66 15.05 -6.62 9.77
N ALA A 67 14.92 -7.14 8.56
CA ALA A 67 14.96 -8.57 8.25
C ALA A 67 16.38 -9.15 8.28
N THR A 68 17.43 -8.32 8.22
CA THR A 68 18.82 -8.80 8.13
C THR A 68 19.27 -9.84 9.17
N PRO A 69 18.94 -9.72 10.47
CA PRO A 69 19.33 -10.74 11.45
C PRO A 69 18.50 -12.02 11.36
N PHE A 70 17.37 -12.02 10.65
CA PHE A 70 16.45 -13.16 10.57
C PHE A 70 16.68 -14.05 9.35
N TRP A 71 17.61 -13.70 8.44
CA TRP A 71 17.87 -14.49 7.23
C TRP A 71 18.38 -15.91 7.54
N SER A 72 19.18 -16.09 8.59
CA SER A 72 19.75 -17.39 8.97
C SER A 72 18.71 -18.35 9.58
N VAL A 73 17.63 -17.80 10.15
CA VAL A 73 16.54 -18.54 10.80
C VAL A 73 15.24 -18.48 10.00
N LEU A 74 15.28 -17.97 8.77
CA LEU A 74 14.08 -17.75 7.97
C LEU A 74 13.26 -19.04 7.79
N GLY A 75 13.95 -20.17 7.59
CA GLY A 75 13.34 -21.48 7.38
C GLY A 75 12.56 -22.02 8.60
N SER A 76 12.85 -21.53 9.81
CA SER A 76 12.12 -21.91 11.02
C SER A 76 10.99 -20.93 11.38
N MET A 77 10.80 -19.87 10.60
CA MET A 77 9.80 -18.82 10.84
C MET A 77 8.75 -18.77 9.71
N PRO A 78 7.82 -19.75 9.63
CA PRO A 78 6.84 -19.84 8.54
C PRO A 78 5.95 -18.60 8.43
N LEU A 79 5.54 -17.99 9.54
CA LEU A 79 4.77 -16.75 9.55
C LEU A 79 5.55 -15.57 8.95
N PHE A 80 6.86 -15.50 9.18
CA PHE A 80 7.70 -14.47 8.60
C PHE A 80 7.83 -14.65 7.09
N ILE A 81 7.96 -15.89 6.60
CA ILE A 81 7.95 -16.18 5.17
C ILE A 81 6.61 -15.76 4.54
N SER A 82 5.48 -16.11 5.16
CA SER A 82 4.17 -15.69 4.68
C SER A 82 4.04 -14.16 4.62
N LYS A 83 4.53 -13.44 5.64
CA LYS A 83 4.61 -11.96 5.61
C LYS A 83 5.39 -11.46 4.40
N LEU A 84 6.57 -12.02 4.13
CA LEU A 84 7.41 -11.61 3.01
C LEU A 84 6.74 -11.87 1.65
N VAL A 85 6.08 -13.03 1.49
CA VAL A 85 5.31 -13.35 0.28
C VAL A 85 4.18 -12.33 0.07
N LEU A 86 3.43 -12.00 1.13
CA LEU A 86 2.38 -10.99 1.05
C LEU A 86 2.92 -9.61 0.68
N VAL A 87 4.09 -9.21 1.22
CA VAL A 87 4.77 -7.96 0.84
C VAL A 87 5.16 -7.99 -0.65
N SER A 88 5.69 -9.10 -1.16
CA SER A 88 6.01 -9.24 -2.58
C SER A 88 4.78 -9.09 -3.47
N ILE A 89 3.65 -9.72 -3.10
CA ILE A 89 2.38 -9.58 -3.83
C ILE A 89 1.91 -8.12 -3.78
N LEU A 90 1.97 -7.47 -2.61
CA LEU A 90 1.58 -6.06 -2.46
C LEU A 90 2.38 -5.16 -3.41
N VAL A 91 3.70 -5.35 -3.50
CA VAL A 91 4.57 -4.59 -4.40
C VAL A 91 4.15 -4.76 -5.86
N ILE A 92 3.89 -6.00 -6.29
CA ILE A 92 3.44 -6.28 -7.67
C ILE A 92 2.14 -5.53 -7.97
N VAL A 93 1.15 -5.61 -7.07
CA VAL A 93 -0.15 -4.95 -7.26
C VAL A 93 0.02 -3.42 -7.31
N VAL A 94 0.87 -2.83 -6.46
CA VAL A 94 1.13 -1.38 -6.47
C VAL A 94 1.84 -0.93 -7.75
N ILE A 95 2.77 -1.72 -8.26
CA ILE A 95 3.40 -1.47 -9.57
C ILE A 95 2.34 -1.52 -10.67
N MET A 96 1.48 -2.54 -10.69
CA MET A 96 0.38 -2.64 -11.67
C MET A 96 -0.55 -1.41 -11.62
N ILE A 97 -0.95 -0.97 -10.43
CA ILE A 97 -1.75 0.25 -10.25
C ILE A 97 -1.04 1.46 -10.86
N SER A 98 0.27 1.61 -10.57
CA SER A 98 1.07 2.73 -11.06
C SER A 98 1.21 2.74 -12.59
N LEU A 99 1.38 1.56 -13.19
CA LEU A 99 1.43 1.39 -14.65
C LEU A 99 0.08 1.69 -15.31
N ILE A 100 -1.02 1.20 -14.74
CA ILE A 100 -2.38 1.47 -15.25
C ILE A 100 -2.71 2.97 -15.14
N ALA A 101 -2.38 3.59 -14.01
CA ALA A 101 -2.59 5.03 -13.80
C ALA A 101 -1.79 5.86 -14.83
N SER A 102 -0.51 5.55 -15.02
CA SER A 102 0.34 6.21 -16.02
C SER A 102 -0.21 6.04 -17.44
N LYS A 103 -0.67 4.83 -17.79
CA LYS A 103 -1.27 4.55 -19.09
C LYS A 103 -2.58 5.30 -19.31
N ALA A 104 -3.44 5.38 -18.29
CA ALA A 104 -4.71 6.10 -18.35
C ALA A 104 -4.50 7.60 -18.60
N THR A 105 -3.53 8.22 -17.93
CA THR A 105 -3.18 9.63 -18.12
C THR A 105 -2.61 9.88 -19.51
N LYS A 106 -1.70 9.03 -19.99
CA LYS A 106 -1.07 9.18 -21.32
C LYS A 106 -2.05 8.98 -22.49
N GLN A 107 -3.01 8.07 -22.34
CA GLN A 107 -3.98 7.73 -23.40
C GLN A 107 -5.29 8.51 -23.29
N GLY A 108 -5.45 9.34 -22.26
CA GLY A 108 -6.70 10.08 -22.01
C GLY A 108 -7.92 9.17 -21.87
N ASN A 109 -7.74 7.92 -21.42
CA ASN A 109 -8.81 6.92 -21.35
C ASN A 109 -9.22 6.66 -19.89
N PRO A 110 -10.32 7.27 -19.41
CA PRO A 110 -10.78 7.14 -18.02
C PRO A 110 -11.23 5.71 -17.67
N ALA A 111 -11.60 4.89 -18.66
CA ALA A 111 -12.05 3.52 -18.42
C ALA A 111 -10.94 2.63 -17.82
N LEU A 112 -9.67 2.97 -18.05
CA LEU A 112 -8.54 2.27 -17.43
C LEU A 112 -8.46 2.55 -15.91
N LEU A 113 -8.92 3.71 -15.44
CA LEU A 113 -8.93 4.06 -14.02
C LEU A 113 -9.93 3.21 -13.23
N ALA A 114 -11.00 2.74 -13.87
CA ALA A 114 -11.97 1.84 -13.23
C ALA A 114 -11.33 0.51 -12.79
N LYS A 115 -10.28 0.06 -13.49
CA LYS A 115 -9.52 -1.16 -13.14
C LYS A 115 -8.65 -1.00 -11.89
N ILE A 116 -8.35 0.23 -11.48
CA ILE A 116 -7.52 0.51 -10.29
C ILE A 116 -8.30 0.25 -9.00
N LYS A 117 -9.61 0.51 -8.98
CA LYS A 117 -10.45 0.36 -7.77
C LYS A 117 -10.35 -1.04 -7.13
N PRO A 118 -10.57 -2.16 -7.85
CA PRO A 118 -10.44 -3.49 -7.25
C PRO A 118 -9.02 -3.79 -6.78
N LEU A 119 -8.00 -3.35 -7.52
CA LEU A 119 -6.59 -3.51 -7.12
C LEU A 119 -6.29 -2.72 -5.83
N GLY A 120 -6.87 -1.54 -5.67
CA GLY A 120 -6.76 -0.73 -4.45
C GLY A 120 -7.34 -1.46 -3.22
N ILE A 121 -8.49 -2.11 -3.37
CA ILE A 121 -9.08 -2.93 -2.29
C ILE A 121 -8.16 -4.11 -1.95
N ILE A 122 -7.60 -4.79 -2.96
CA ILE A 122 -6.64 -5.86 -2.75
C ILE A 122 -5.40 -5.36 -1.99
N THR A 123 -4.83 -4.21 -2.37
CA THR A 123 -3.68 -3.64 -1.65
C THR A 123 -3.99 -3.32 -0.20
N PHE A 124 -5.21 -2.85 0.08
CA PHE A 124 -5.64 -2.56 1.44
C PHE A 124 -5.77 -3.84 2.29
N LEU A 125 -6.42 -4.87 1.76
CA LEU A 125 -6.54 -6.17 2.44
C LEU A 125 -5.18 -6.83 2.67
N LEU A 126 -4.29 -6.79 1.67
CA LEU A 126 -2.90 -7.26 1.81
C LEU A 126 -2.17 -6.49 2.91
N GLY A 127 -2.34 -5.17 2.98
CA GLY A 127 -1.75 -4.35 4.04
C GLY A 127 -2.19 -4.79 5.45
N ILE A 128 -3.49 -5.03 5.66
CA ILE A 128 -4.01 -5.54 6.94
C ILE A 128 -3.42 -6.92 7.24
N ALA A 129 -3.42 -7.83 6.26
CA ALA A 129 -2.84 -9.17 6.42
C ALA A 129 -1.36 -9.11 6.82
N ILE A 130 -0.56 -8.26 6.16
CA ILE A 130 0.86 -8.07 6.50
C ILE A 130 1.03 -7.61 7.95
N VAL A 131 0.19 -6.70 8.43
CA VAL A 131 0.23 -6.24 9.84
C VAL A 131 -0.11 -7.38 10.79
N MET A 132 -1.17 -8.16 10.53
CA MET A 132 -1.53 -9.30 11.37
C MET A 132 -0.38 -10.31 11.46
N PHE A 133 0.21 -10.69 10.33
CA PHE A 133 1.35 -11.61 10.32
C PHE A 133 2.58 -11.01 11.02
N ALA A 134 2.81 -9.69 10.91
CA ALA A 134 3.89 -9.04 11.64
C ALA A 134 3.70 -9.13 13.15
N VAL A 135 2.49 -8.84 13.66
CA VAL A 135 2.18 -8.96 15.09
C VAL A 135 2.35 -10.41 15.56
N LEU A 136 1.81 -11.38 14.82
CA LEU A 136 1.93 -12.80 15.19
C LEU A 136 3.37 -13.34 15.12
N THR A 137 4.24 -12.73 14.33
CA THR A 137 5.65 -13.16 14.19
C THR A 137 6.56 -12.57 15.26
N PHE A 138 6.27 -11.35 15.73
CA PHE A 138 7.19 -10.56 16.55
C PHE A 138 6.64 -10.20 17.94
N ASN A 139 5.50 -10.74 18.33
CA ASN A 139 4.97 -10.69 19.69
C ASN A 139 5.52 -11.84 20.56
#